data_AF-A0AAW6HXS3-F1
#
_entry.id   AF-A0AAW6HXS3-F1
#
_cell.length_a   1.000
_cell.length_b   1.000
_cell.length_c   1.000
_cell.angle_alpha   90.00
_cell.angle_beta   90.00
_cell.angle_gamma   90.00
#
_symmetry.space_group_name_H-M   'P 1'
#
loop_
_entity.id
_entity.type
_entity.pdbx_description
1 polymer ?
#
loop_
_entity_poly.entity_id
_entity_poly.type
_entity_poly.pdbx_seq_one_letter_code
_entity_poly.pdbx_strand_id
1 'polypeptide(L)' 'MKKLFLLLLIAVTVLLPACNDGVPKVKDPHNPLDAEGKPISGSEFIDKYCLGKFTNEDCIRVQKAVSADSSKGGLPKGW' A
#
# COMPACT_ATOMS: atom_id res chain seq x y z
N MET A 1 -3.55 -51.90 -2.80
CA MET A 1 -3.97 -50.65 -3.47
C MET A 1 -4.89 -49.80 -2.57
N LYS A 2 -4.52 -49.50 -1.31
CA LYS A 2 -5.43 -48.75 -0.40
C LYS A 2 -4.72 -47.82 0.59
N LYS A 3 -3.39 -47.68 0.47
CA LYS A 3 -2.55 -46.82 1.31
C LYS A 3 -1.96 -45.62 0.56
N LEU A 4 -2.24 -45.48 -0.73
CA LEU A 4 -1.72 -44.36 -1.54
C LEU A 4 -2.66 -43.15 -1.56
N PHE A 5 -3.94 -43.33 -1.21
CA PHE A 5 -4.93 -42.25 -1.21
C PHE A 5 -4.90 -41.38 0.05
N LEU A 6 -4.22 -41.80 1.13
CA LEU A 6 -4.19 -41.04 2.38
C LEU A 6 -3.18 -39.87 2.36
N LEU A 7 -2.26 -39.82 1.40
CA LEU A 7 -1.22 -38.79 1.33
C LEU A 7 -1.65 -37.54 0.53
N LEU A 8 -2.81 -37.57 -0.13
CA LEU A 8 -3.35 -36.44 -0.92
C LEU A 8 -4.22 -35.48 -0.09
N LEU A 9 -4.45 -35.76 1.19
CA LEU A 9 -5.30 -34.98 2.11
C LEU A 9 -4.50 -34.13 3.11
N ILE A 10 -3.26 -33.79 2.77
CA ILE A 10 -2.55 -32.65 3.37
C ILE A 10 -2.62 -31.52 2.33
N ALA A 11 -3.83 -31.15 1.89
CA ALA A 11 -4.52 -29.98 2.45
C ALA A 11 -3.49 -28.89 2.72
N VAL A 12 -3.07 -28.15 1.68
CA VAL A 12 -3.54 -26.78 1.43
C VAL A 12 -3.72 -25.98 2.73
N THR A 13 -2.73 -26.02 3.60
CA THR A 13 -2.68 -25.20 4.80
C THR A 13 -1.89 -23.94 4.48
N VAL A 14 -2.61 -22.83 4.50
CA VAL A 14 -2.12 -21.47 4.79
C VAL A 14 -1.40 -20.74 3.66
N LEU A 15 -2.14 -20.40 2.60
CA LEU A 15 -2.10 -19.03 2.12
C LEU A 15 -3.46 -18.42 2.42
N LEU A 16 -3.70 -18.09 3.69
CA LEU A 16 -4.52 -16.91 3.96
C LEU A 16 -3.71 -15.77 3.37
N PRO A 17 -4.09 -15.15 2.23
CA PRO A 17 -3.62 -13.79 2.05
C PRO A 17 -4.22 -13.09 3.27
N ALA A 18 -3.37 -12.70 4.21
CA ALA A 18 -3.75 -11.59 5.06
C ALA A 18 -4.34 -10.58 4.09
N CYS A 19 -5.62 -10.25 4.25
CA CYS A 19 -6.30 -9.20 3.49
C CYS A 19 -5.68 -7.87 3.93
N ASN A 20 -4.38 -7.75 3.73
CA ASN A 20 -3.72 -6.50 3.56
C ASN A 20 -4.27 -6.06 2.21
N ASP A 21 -4.93 -4.91 2.15
CA ASP A 21 -5.58 -4.42 0.94
C ASP A 21 -4.58 -4.23 -0.23
N GLY A 22 -3.33 -4.70 -0.14
CA GLY A 22 -2.25 -4.49 -1.10
C GLY A 22 -1.64 -3.10 -0.96
N VAL A 23 -1.85 -2.43 0.19
CA VAL A 23 -1.25 -1.12 0.51
C VAL A 23 -0.11 -1.35 1.49
N PRO A 24 1.14 -1.00 1.13
CA PRO A 24 2.26 -1.04 2.07
C PRO A 24 2.00 -0.12 3.26
N LYS A 25 2.44 -0.53 4.47
CA LYS A 25 2.24 0.29 5.66
C LYS A 25 3.10 1.56 5.61
N VAL A 26 2.46 2.72 5.76
CA VAL A 26 3.14 4.01 5.68
C VAL A 26 3.50 4.53 7.08
N LYS A 27 4.78 4.52 7.41
CA LYS A 27 5.32 5.13 8.64
C LYS A 27 5.36 6.65 8.50
N ASP A 28 6.01 7.14 7.45
CA ASP A 28 6.13 8.56 7.09
C ASP A 28 5.38 8.84 5.77
N PRO A 29 4.27 9.60 5.79
CA PRO A 29 3.51 9.94 4.60
C PRO A 29 4.23 10.84 3.59
N HIS A 30 5.26 11.59 4.01
CA HIS A 30 6.06 12.43 3.11
C HIS A 30 7.17 11.64 2.41
N ASN A 31 7.54 10.47 2.96
CA ASN A 31 8.57 9.59 2.41
C ASN A 31 8.08 8.13 2.43
N PRO A 32 7.05 7.79 1.63
CA PRO A 32 6.53 6.42 1.62
C PRO A 32 7.55 5.45 1.03
N LEU A 33 7.38 4.18 1.38
CA LEU A 33 8.16 3.08 0.84
C LEU A 33 7.26 2.15 0.02
N ASP A 34 7.81 1.51 -1.01
CA ASP A 34 7.14 0.45 -1.76
C ASP A 34 7.01 -0.84 -0.94
N ALA A 35 6.44 -1.89 -1.54
CA ALA A 35 6.26 -3.18 -0.88
C ALA A 35 7.60 -3.87 -0.52
N GLU A 36 8.68 -3.50 -1.20
CA GLU A 36 10.03 -3.99 -0.99
C GLU A 36 10.83 -3.13 0.02
N GLY A 37 10.21 -2.07 0.55
CA GLY A 37 10.82 -1.15 1.51
C GLY A 37 11.74 -0.10 0.90
N LYS A 38 11.65 0.14 -0.42
CA LYS A 38 12.43 1.17 -1.11
C LYS A 38 11.66 2.49 -1.18
N PRO A 39 12.36 3.63 -1.13
CA PRO A 39 11.71 4.94 -1.28
C PRO A 39 10.95 5.05 -2.59
N ILE A 40 9.73 5.57 -2.52
CA ILE A 40 8.87 5.85 -3.66
C ILE A 40 8.24 7.23 -3.49
N SER A 41 7.92 7.92 -4.60
CA SER A 41 7.23 9.20 -4.51
C SER A 41 5.79 9.03 -4.01
N GLY A 42 5.23 10.05 -3.35
CA GLY A 42 3.86 10.00 -2.86
C GLY A 42 2.82 9.81 -3.97
N SER A 43 2.99 10.45 -5.13
CA SER A 43 2.10 10.27 -6.28
C SER A 43 2.17 8.85 -6.84
N GLU A 44 3.37 8.30 -7.00
CA GLU A 44 3.55 6.95 -7.52
C GLU A 44 3.06 5.89 -6.52
N PHE A 45 3.17 6.15 -5.22
CA PHE A 45 2.56 5.30 -4.18
C PHE A 45 1.03 5.26 -4.33
N ILE A 46 0.39 6.41 -4.53
CA ILE A 46 -1.06 6.50 -4.72
C ILE A 46 -1.49 5.73 -5.97
N ASP A 47 -0.80 5.95 -7.09
CA ASP A 47 -1.14 5.31 -8.36
C ASP A 47 -0.94 3.79 -8.32
N LYS A 48 0.11 3.30 -7.66
CA LYS A 48 0.38 1.85 -7.57
C LYS A 48 -0.50 1.14 -6.54
N TYR A 49 -0.71 1.75 -5.37
CA TYR A 49 -1.26 1.03 -4.23
C TYR A 49 -2.66 1.48 -3.82
N CYS A 50 -3.09 2.70 -4.15
CA CYS A 50 -4.31 3.29 -3.60
C CYS A 50 -5.53 3.30 -4.52
N LEU A 51 -5.38 2.86 -5.78
CA LEU A 51 -6.50 2.72 -6.71
C LEU A 51 -7.57 1.78 -6.15
N GLY A 52 -8.80 2.29 -6.01
CA GLY A 52 -9.94 1.55 -5.46
C GLY A 52 -9.97 1.44 -3.94
N LYS A 53 -8.99 2.01 -3.22
CA LYS A 53 -8.79 1.85 -1.76
C LYS A 53 -8.90 3.18 -1.03
N PHE A 54 -9.92 3.96 -1.39
CA PHE A 54 -10.11 5.34 -0.92
C PHE A 54 -10.37 5.45 0.59
N THR A 55 -10.76 4.36 1.24
CA THR A 55 -10.96 4.28 2.70
C THR A 55 -9.72 3.82 3.46
N ASN A 56 -8.64 3.45 2.78
CA ASN A 56 -7.41 3.02 3.44
C ASN A 56 -6.70 4.24 4.06
N GLU A 57 -6.46 4.18 5.37
CA GLU A 57 -5.90 5.31 6.13
C GLU A 57 -4.51 5.73 5.63
N ASP A 58 -3.68 4.78 5.20
CA ASP A 58 -2.33 5.08 4.73
C ASP A 58 -2.37 5.80 3.37
N CYS A 59 -3.28 5.40 2.48
CA CYS A 59 -3.56 6.12 1.23
C CYS A 59 -4.05 7.55 1.46
N ILE A 60 -4.96 7.76 2.42
CA ILE A 60 -5.45 9.09 2.80
C ILE A 60 -4.31 9.96 3.34
N ARG A 61 -3.42 9.39 4.17
CA ARG A 61 -2.28 10.11 4.74
C ARG A 61 -1.28 10.54 3.67
N VAL A 62 -0.93 9.66 2.72
CA VAL A 62 -0.02 9.99 1.61
C VAL A 62 -0.64 11.05 0.70
N GLN A 63 -1.93 10.94 0.36
CA GLN A 63 -2.62 11.94 -0.46
C GLN A 63 -2.62 13.34 0.19
N LYS A 64 -2.84 13.40 1.52
CA LYS A 64 -2.74 14.66 2.28
C LYS A 64 -1.32 15.23 2.24
N ALA A 65 -0.30 14.39 2.40
CA ALA A 65 1.09 14.82 2.34
C ALA A 65 1.44 15.42 0.97
N VAL A 66 1.09 14.73 -0.11
CA VAL A 66 1.28 15.22 -1.50
C VAL A 66 0.57 16.55 -1.73
N SER A 67 -0.67 16.68 -1.23
CA SER A 67 -1.44 17.93 -1.37
C SER A 67 -0.83 19.09 -0.58
N ALA A 68 -0.35 18.82 0.64
CA ALA A 68 0.32 19.81 1.47
C ALA A 68 1.64 20.27 0.85
N ASP A 69 2.44 19.35 0.30
CA ASP A 69 3.71 19.69 -0.36
C ASP A 69 3.49 20.46 -1.66
N SER A 70 2.44 20.15 -2.41
CA SER A 70 2.02 20.93 -3.59
C SER A 70 1.64 22.37 -3.21
N SER A 71 1.00 22.54 -2.05
CA SER A 71 0.57 23.86 -1.56
C SER A 71 1.73 24.74 -1.06
N LYS A 72 2.85 24.13 -0.64
CA LYS A 72 4.06 24.87 -0.22
C LYS A 72 4.76 25.59 -1.38
N GLY A 73 4.57 25.13 -2.62
CA GLY A 73 5.10 25.79 -3.82
C GLY A 73 4.26 26.95 -4.35
N GLY A 74 3.07 27.19 -3.77
CA GLY A 74 2.01 28.01 -4.38
C GLY A 74 1.59 29.25 -3.60
N LEU A 75 2.47 29.86 -2.80
CA LEU A 75 2.23 31.24 -2.35
C LEU A 75 2.81 32.21 -3.39
N PRO A 76 2.02 32.77 -4.33
CA PRO A 76 2.45 33.96 -5.04
C PRO A 76 2.65 35.05 -3.98
N LYS A 77 3.91 35.48 -3.79
CA LYS A 77 4.19 36.69 -3.03
C LYS A 77 3.64 37.88 -3.82
N GLY A 78 2.58 38.48 -3.30
CA GLY A 78 2.18 39.85 -3.62
C GLY A 78 0.92 39.96 -4.46
N TRP A 79 -0.20 40.15 -3.77
CA TRP A 79 -1.09 41.27 -4.08
C TRP A 79 -0.56 42.50 -3.36
#